data_AF-A0A4Q3WHE5-F1
#
_entry.id   AF-A0A4Q3WHE5-F1
#
_cell.length_a   1.000
_cell.length_b   1.000
_cell.length_c   1.000
_cell.angle_alpha   90.00
_cell.angle_beta   90.00
_cell.angle_gamma   90.00
#
_symmetry.space_group_name_H-M   'P 1'
#
loop_
_entity.id
_entity.type
_entity.pdbx_description
1 polymer ?
#
loop_
_entity_poly.entity_id
_entity_poly.type
_entity_poly.pdbx_seq_one_letter_code
_entity_poly.pdbx_strand_id
1 'polypeptide(L)'
;MYGGSSSTFPPPPTKHQTSIMANFRGIHVYRRAPSRPKITDLQPTSSERITTGIASLDALMDGGIYRGSVTMVAGISGTGKTVSAVQFLCANALKGRRGLLVTLDEHPDQIMRNASTLGLDLRREVEEGRIQIHYESPLELDLDIHFERIVRLCESQQVDCIVFDSIAVYEMAAQAEAADFLYALATFFKGRLATVYFNYESPELLGVSQISQELKGSHLVDNIVLLSYVEISTKLRRALTVPKVRGSKNVQETKEYLIGPGGIAILDDSRQPQAAELAVPQLPFSAYYGLLSRSPSRMSPAMEGAIAQGEDLPESVEPVQS
;
A
#
# COMPACT_ATOMS: atom_id res chain seq x y z
N MET A 1 -31.62 23.62 -43.99
CA MET A 1 -30.91 22.38 -43.61
C MET A 1 -30.39 22.56 -42.20
N TYR A 2 -31.10 22.04 -41.20
CA TYR A 2 -30.59 21.90 -39.83
C TYR A 2 -30.60 20.41 -39.51
N GLY A 3 -29.42 19.80 -39.50
CA GLY A 3 -29.24 18.39 -39.17
C GLY A 3 -29.18 18.21 -37.66
N GLY A 4 -30.21 17.59 -37.08
CA GLY A 4 -30.19 17.15 -35.69
C GLY A 4 -29.29 15.92 -35.56
N SER A 5 -28.18 16.06 -34.83
CA SER A 5 -27.35 14.92 -34.42
C SER A 5 -28.06 14.16 -33.31
N SER A 6 -28.65 13.01 -33.65
CA SER A 6 -29.15 12.05 -32.67
C SER A 6 -27.98 11.46 -31.89
N SER A 7 -27.83 11.83 -30.61
CA SER A 7 -26.90 11.16 -29.69
C SER A 7 -27.48 9.79 -29.32
N THR A 8 -27.17 8.77 -30.11
CA THR A 8 -27.45 7.40 -29.72
C THR A 8 -26.44 6.99 -28.66
N PHE A 9 -26.88 6.98 -27.40
CA PHE A 9 -26.16 6.26 -26.35
C PHE A 9 -25.99 4.80 -26.79
N PRO A 10 -24.82 4.18 -26.61
CA PRO A 10 -24.68 2.76 -26.86
C PRO A 10 -25.68 2.00 -25.97
N PRO A 11 -26.34 0.94 -26.48
CA PRO A 11 -27.23 0.13 -25.65
C PRO A 11 -26.46 -0.39 -24.43
N PRO A 12 -27.07 -0.43 -23.23
CA PRO A 12 -26.40 -0.99 -22.07
C PRO A 12 -25.98 -2.44 -22.38
N PRO A 13 -24.80 -2.88 -21.89
CA PRO A 13 -24.30 -4.21 -22.19
C PRO A 13 -25.33 -5.27 -21.78
N THR A 14 -25.69 -6.13 -22.74
CA THR A 14 -26.83 -7.05 -22.69
C THR A 14 -26.61 -8.32 -21.86
N LYS A 15 -25.46 -8.44 -21.17
CA LYS A 15 -25.16 -9.54 -20.25
C LYS A 15 -24.62 -8.99 -18.94
N HIS A 16 -25.36 -9.18 -17.85
CA HIS A 16 -24.89 -8.98 -16.50
C HIS A 16 -24.65 -10.35 -15.86
N GLN A 17 -23.39 -10.64 -15.54
CA GLN A 17 -23.08 -11.75 -14.64
C GLN A 17 -23.42 -11.28 -13.21
N THR A 18 -23.99 -12.17 -12.40
CA THR A 18 -24.53 -11.85 -11.06
C THR A 18 -24.27 -13.03 -10.13
N SER A 19 -23.94 -12.76 -8.87
CA SER A 19 -23.92 -13.77 -7.81
C SER A 19 -25.31 -13.89 -7.17
N ILE A 20 -25.73 -15.11 -6.84
CA ILE A 20 -27.02 -15.38 -6.19
C ILE A 20 -26.74 -16.10 -4.87
N MET A 21 -27.24 -15.54 -3.76
CA MET A 21 -27.20 -16.18 -2.45
C MET A 21 -28.62 -16.48 -1.99
N ALA A 22 -28.89 -17.74 -1.63
CA ALA A 22 -30.15 -18.13 -1.02
C ALA A 22 -29.95 -18.40 0.48
N ASN A 23 -30.80 -17.84 1.33
CA ASN A 23 -30.81 -18.10 2.77
C ASN A 23 -32.25 -18.15 3.31
N PHE A 24 -32.41 -18.28 4.64
CA PHE A 24 -33.71 -18.33 5.31
C PHE A 24 -34.58 -17.06 5.16
N ARG A 25 -34.02 -15.96 4.65
CA ARG A 25 -34.74 -14.71 4.33
C ARG A 25 -35.11 -14.58 2.85
N GLY A 26 -34.66 -15.50 1.99
CA GLY A 26 -35.00 -15.54 0.57
C GLY A 26 -33.79 -15.60 -0.37
N ILE A 27 -34.02 -15.22 -1.63
CA ILE A 27 -33.00 -15.17 -2.68
C ILE A 27 -32.51 -13.73 -2.80
N HIS A 28 -31.19 -13.55 -2.69
CA HIS A 28 -30.49 -12.29 -2.85
C HIS A 28 -29.65 -12.32 -4.12
N VAL A 29 -29.77 -11.29 -4.96
CA VAL A 29 -29.06 -11.16 -6.23
C VAL A 29 -28.06 -10.01 -6.12
N TYR A 30 -26.78 -10.30 -6.36
CA TYR A 30 -25.66 -9.38 -6.23
C TYR A 30 -25.07 -9.10 -7.60
N ARG A 31 -24.96 -7.82 -7.95
CA ARG A 31 -24.33 -7.38 -9.19
C ARG A 31 -22.82 -7.52 -9.10
N ARG A 32 -22.18 -7.94 -10.20
CA ARG A 32 -20.71 -8.00 -10.33
C ARG A 32 -20.03 -6.71 -9.88
N ALA A 33 -19.06 -6.80 -8.98
CA ALA A 33 -18.31 -5.66 -8.48
C ALA A 33 -17.74 -4.76 -9.60
N PRO A 34 -17.05 -5.30 -10.63
CA PRO A 34 -16.52 -4.49 -11.74
C PRO A 34 -17.58 -3.89 -12.65
N SER A 35 -18.82 -4.41 -12.59
CA SER A 35 -19.89 -3.99 -13.51
C SER A 35 -20.66 -2.76 -13.03
N ARG A 36 -20.35 -2.19 -11.85
CA ARG A 36 -21.08 -1.03 -11.32
C ARG A 36 -20.85 0.21 -12.20
N PRO A 37 -21.90 0.98 -12.52
CA PRO A 37 -21.78 2.16 -13.36
C PRO A 37 -20.88 3.18 -12.67
N LYS A 38 -19.99 3.82 -13.44
CA LYS A 38 -19.33 5.05 -12.99
C LYS A 38 -20.43 6.08 -12.71
N ILE A 39 -20.55 6.50 -11.45
CA ILE A 39 -21.62 7.39 -11.00
C ILE A 39 -21.41 8.81 -11.58
N THR A 40 -20.16 9.18 -11.89
CA THR A 40 -19.79 10.49 -12.46
C THR A 40 -18.62 10.36 -13.44
N ASP A 41 -18.60 11.22 -14.46
CA ASP A 41 -17.44 11.37 -15.37
C ASP A 41 -16.27 12.12 -14.70
N LEU A 42 -16.57 12.84 -13.61
CA LEU A 42 -15.59 13.55 -12.79
C LEU A 42 -15.26 12.73 -11.55
N GLN A 43 -14.00 12.32 -11.42
CA GLN A 43 -13.48 11.72 -10.19
C GLN A 43 -13.09 12.85 -9.21
N PRO A 44 -13.64 12.88 -7.98
CA PRO A 44 -13.27 13.89 -7.00
C PRO A 44 -11.81 13.71 -6.58
N THR A 45 -11.11 14.82 -6.36
CA THR A 45 -9.74 14.85 -5.85
C THR A 45 -9.64 15.84 -4.69
N SER A 46 -8.63 15.67 -3.84
CA SER A 46 -8.38 16.54 -2.69
C SER A 46 -6.90 16.86 -2.58
N SER A 47 -6.57 18.10 -2.18
CA SER A 47 -5.22 18.52 -1.83
C SER A 47 -4.89 18.28 -0.35
N GLU A 48 -5.86 17.83 0.45
CA GLU A 48 -5.69 17.51 1.87
C GLU A 48 -4.70 16.35 2.04
N ARG A 49 -3.72 16.52 2.92
CA ARG A 49 -2.78 15.47 3.34
C ARG A 49 -3.30 14.74 4.58
N ILE A 50 -3.20 13.42 4.56
CA ILE A 50 -3.58 12.51 5.63
C ILE A 50 -2.32 11.77 6.09
N THR A 51 -2.21 11.58 7.41
CA THR A 51 -1.06 10.91 8.01
C THR A 51 -1.11 9.41 7.73
N THR A 52 0.05 8.82 7.48
CA THR A 52 0.29 7.37 7.49
C THR A 52 0.29 6.79 8.91
N GLY A 53 0.28 7.65 9.93
CA GLY A 53 0.48 7.29 11.33
C GLY A 53 1.95 7.19 11.74
N ILE A 54 2.88 7.27 10.78
CA ILE A 54 4.33 7.23 11.00
C ILE A 54 4.90 8.60 10.60
N ALA A 55 5.20 9.47 11.56
CA ALA A 55 5.57 10.86 11.29
C ALA A 55 6.77 11.03 10.35
N SER A 56 7.78 10.15 10.50
CA SER A 56 8.95 10.12 9.61
C SER A 56 8.61 9.65 8.19
N LEU A 57 7.64 8.75 8.03
CA LEU A 57 7.14 8.35 6.71
C LEU A 57 6.36 9.49 6.06
N ASP A 58 5.54 10.20 6.85
CA ASP A 58 4.84 11.38 6.36
C ASP A 58 5.82 12.43 5.82
N ALA A 59 6.95 12.65 6.49
CA ALA A 59 8.00 13.54 6.02
C ALA A 59 8.61 13.07 4.67
N LEU A 60 8.88 11.77 4.51
CA LEU A 60 9.35 11.19 3.25
C LEU A 60 8.31 11.33 2.12
N MET A 61 7.03 11.44 2.46
CA MET A 61 5.91 11.55 1.53
C MET A 61 5.36 12.98 1.41
N ASP A 62 6.16 14.02 1.71
CA ASP A 62 5.76 15.43 1.57
C ASP A 62 4.56 15.82 2.46
N GLY A 63 4.60 15.39 3.72
CA GLY A 63 3.56 15.64 4.73
C GLY A 63 2.46 14.58 4.78
N GLY A 64 2.67 13.41 4.18
CA GLY A 64 1.73 12.29 4.15
C GLY A 64 1.07 12.07 2.79
N ILE A 65 -0.01 11.30 2.77
CA ILE A 65 -0.69 10.91 1.53
C ILE A 65 -1.91 11.78 1.24
N TYR A 66 -2.26 11.96 -0.04
CA TYR A 66 -3.48 12.69 -0.38
C TYR A 66 -4.73 11.97 0.10
N ARG A 67 -5.71 12.72 0.60
CA ARG A 67 -7.05 12.20 0.89
C ARG A 67 -7.69 11.62 -0.39
N GLY A 68 -8.25 10.44 -0.27
CA GLY A 68 -8.85 9.72 -1.40
C GLY A 68 -7.82 9.02 -2.29
N SER A 69 -6.53 9.05 -1.94
CA SER A 69 -5.52 8.26 -2.65
C SER A 69 -5.54 6.79 -2.24
N VAL A 70 -4.96 5.95 -3.09
CA VAL A 70 -4.73 4.53 -2.79
C VAL A 70 -3.25 4.31 -2.56
N THR A 71 -2.91 3.81 -1.37
CA THR A 71 -1.55 3.48 -0.97
C THR A 71 -1.40 1.97 -0.82
N MET A 72 -0.37 1.41 -1.45
CA MET A 72 -0.01 0.01 -1.26
C MET A 72 1.19 -0.10 -0.33
N VAL A 73 1.07 -0.96 0.68
CA VAL A 73 2.17 -1.34 1.57
C VAL A 73 2.56 -2.78 1.24
N ALA A 74 3.68 -2.96 0.56
CA ALA A 74 4.13 -4.24 0.05
C ALA A 74 5.31 -4.78 0.87
N GLY A 75 5.36 -6.09 1.11
CA GLY A 75 6.50 -6.74 1.76
C GLY A 75 6.23 -8.20 2.10
N ILE A 76 7.29 -8.96 2.37
CA ILE A 76 7.16 -10.36 2.80
C ILE A 76 6.51 -10.47 4.20
N SER A 77 6.16 -11.68 4.62
CA SER A 77 5.61 -11.95 5.95
C SER A 77 6.49 -11.39 7.07
N GLY A 78 5.87 -10.88 8.14
CA GLY A 78 6.57 -10.39 9.34
C GLY A 78 7.29 -9.04 9.20
N THR A 79 7.19 -8.36 8.05
CA THR A 79 7.76 -7.01 7.86
C THR A 79 6.94 -5.89 8.54
N GLY A 80 5.75 -6.18 9.08
CA GLY A 80 4.96 -5.19 9.83
C GLY A 80 3.89 -4.45 9.02
N LYS A 81 3.45 -5.00 7.88
CA LYS A 81 2.33 -4.47 7.08
C LYS A 81 1.07 -4.25 7.93
N THR A 82 0.65 -5.25 8.69
CA THR A 82 -0.50 -5.15 9.61
C THR A 82 -0.29 -4.09 10.69
N VAL A 83 0.93 -3.93 11.20
CA VAL A 83 1.28 -2.87 12.16
C VAL A 83 1.10 -1.49 11.51
N SER A 84 1.61 -1.30 10.29
CA SER A 84 1.43 -0.06 9.51
C SER A 84 -0.05 0.25 9.29
N ALA A 85 -0.85 -0.76 8.93
CA ALA A 85 -2.29 -0.65 8.76
C ALA A 85 -3.02 -0.19 10.03
N VAL A 86 -2.75 -0.83 11.18
CA VAL A 86 -3.38 -0.46 12.45
C VAL A 86 -2.95 0.94 12.88
N GLN A 87 -1.68 1.27 12.74
CA GLN A 87 -1.14 2.60 13.07
C GLN A 87 -1.76 3.69 12.19
N PHE A 88 -1.94 3.44 10.89
CA PHE A 88 -2.65 4.33 9.97
C PHE A 88 -4.09 4.59 10.42
N LEU A 89 -4.85 3.54 10.74
CA LEU A 89 -6.24 3.69 11.18
C LEU A 89 -6.35 4.42 12.51
N CYS A 90 -5.56 4.02 13.52
CA CYS A 90 -5.61 4.63 14.85
C CYS A 90 -5.19 6.11 14.79
N ALA A 91 -4.12 6.46 14.08
CA ALA A 91 -3.66 7.84 13.95
C ALA A 91 -4.71 8.75 13.29
N ASN A 92 -5.49 8.21 12.35
CA ASN A 92 -6.55 8.96 11.69
C ASN A 92 -7.85 9.00 12.50
N ALA A 93 -8.16 7.95 13.25
CA ALA A 93 -9.26 7.94 14.20
C ALA A 93 -9.08 9.02 15.29
N LEU A 94 -7.85 9.19 15.79
CA LEU A 94 -7.50 10.29 16.70
C LEU A 94 -7.66 11.69 16.07
N LYS A 95 -7.65 11.80 14.74
CA LYS A 95 -7.94 13.03 13.99
C LYS A 95 -9.41 13.17 13.59
N GLY A 96 -10.29 12.33 14.17
CA GLY A 96 -11.74 12.38 13.95
C GLY A 96 -12.22 11.68 12.67
N ARG A 97 -11.37 10.91 11.99
CA ARG A 97 -11.75 10.16 10.78
C ARG A 97 -12.30 8.78 11.13
N ARG A 98 -13.28 8.29 10.39
CA ARG A 98 -13.84 6.95 10.60
C ARG A 98 -13.07 5.90 9.80
N GLY A 99 -12.64 4.85 10.48
CA GLY A 99 -11.80 3.78 9.94
C GLY A 99 -12.56 2.48 9.66
N LEU A 100 -12.15 1.76 8.62
CA LEU A 100 -12.57 0.37 8.38
C LEU A 100 -11.35 -0.51 8.12
N LEU A 101 -11.20 -1.57 8.90
CA LEU A 101 -10.24 -2.64 8.66
C LEU A 101 -10.98 -3.83 8.03
N VAL A 102 -10.74 -4.10 6.77
CA VAL A 102 -11.15 -5.35 6.11
C VAL A 102 -10.01 -6.33 6.25
N THR A 103 -10.24 -7.45 6.93
CA THR A 103 -9.23 -8.48 7.13
C THR A 103 -9.77 -9.84 6.74
N LEU A 104 -8.96 -10.60 5.99
CA LEU A 104 -9.36 -11.90 5.47
C LEU A 104 -8.62 -13.08 6.10
N ASP A 105 -7.44 -12.83 6.67
CA ASP A 105 -6.59 -13.91 7.17
C ASP A 105 -6.60 -13.97 8.71
N GLU A 106 -6.39 -12.83 9.37
CA GLU A 106 -6.23 -12.77 10.82
C GLU A 106 -7.53 -12.37 11.53
N HIS A 107 -7.93 -13.14 12.55
CA HIS A 107 -9.14 -12.87 13.32
C HIS A 107 -9.03 -11.52 14.08
N PRO A 108 -10.11 -10.72 14.19
CA PRO A 108 -10.08 -9.40 14.84
C PRO A 108 -9.47 -9.39 16.25
N ASP A 109 -9.76 -10.40 17.07
CA ASP A 109 -9.19 -10.53 18.42
C ASP A 109 -7.68 -10.68 18.41
N GLN A 110 -7.12 -11.35 17.41
CA GLN A 110 -5.69 -11.55 17.27
C GLN A 110 -5.01 -10.22 16.86
N ILE A 111 -5.60 -9.49 15.92
CA ILE A 111 -5.13 -8.16 15.52
C ILE A 111 -5.16 -7.20 16.71
N MET A 112 -6.27 -7.16 17.46
CA MET A 112 -6.39 -6.31 18.66
C MET A 112 -5.38 -6.67 19.74
N ARG A 113 -5.14 -7.97 19.98
CA ARG A 113 -4.11 -8.44 20.91
C ARG A 113 -2.72 -8.00 20.45
N ASN A 114 -2.39 -8.15 19.17
CA ASN A 114 -1.07 -7.78 18.65
C ASN A 114 -0.88 -6.26 18.66
N ALA A 115 -1.94 -5.48 18.39
CA ALA A 115 -1.90 -4.03 18.48
C ALA A 115 -1.62 -3.54 19.91
N SER A 116 -2.24 -4.18 20.92
CA SER A 116 -2.07 -3.79 22.32
C SER A 116 -0.66 -4.03 22.85
N THR A 117 0.06 -5.07 22.38
CA THR A 117 1.47 -5.28 22.77
C THR A 117 2.40 -4.18 22.25
N LEU A 118 1.98 -3.47 21.21
CA LEU A 118 2.67 -2.32 20.64
C LEU A 118 2.16 -1.00 21.20
N GLY A 119 1.21 -1.01 22.15
CA GLY A 119 0.59 0.22 22.67
C GLY A 119 -0.34 0.94 21.69
N LEU A 120 -0.77 0.26 20.62
CA LEU A 120 -1.79 0.76 19.70
C LEU A 120 -3.16 0.30 20.21
N ASP A 121 -3.96 1.24 20.71
CA ASP A 121 -5.24 0.93 21.35
C ASP A 121 -6.39 0.73 20.35
N LEU A 122 -6.20 -0.21 19.41
CA LEU A 122 -7.21 -0.53 18.38
C LEU A 122 -8.55 -0.94 19.01
N ARG A 123 -8.52 -1.65 20.14
CA ARG A 123 -9.72 -2.10 20.84
C ARG A 123 -10.59 -0.92 21.26
N ARG A 124 -9.99 0.08 21.91
CA ARG A 124 -10.71 1.29 22.29
C ARG A 124 -11.32 2.00 21.10
N GLU A 125 -10.58 2.13 20.00
CA GLU A 125 -11.08 2.77 18.78
C GLU A 125 -12.28 2.03 18.17
N VAL A 126 -12.33 0.70 18.33
CA VAL A 126 -13.47 -0.14 17.93
C VAL A 126 -14.65 0.02 18.88
N GLU A 127 -14.42 -0.02 20.18
CA GLU A 127 -15.45 0.17 21.22
C GLU A 127 -16.10 1.56 21.14
N GLU A 128 -15.31 2.59 20.83
CA GLU A 128 -15.79 3.96 20.63
C GLU A 128 -16.41 4.18 19.23
N GLY A 129 -16.49 3.14 18.38
CA GLY A 129 -17.16 3.18 17.09
C GLY A 129 -16.47 4.06 16.03
N ARG A 130 -15.20 4.41 16.25
CA ARG A 130 -14.37 5.16 15.29
C ARG A 130 -13.74 4.24 14.25
N ILE A 131 -13.37 3.03 14.64
CA ILE A 131 -12.87 2.00 13.73
C ILE A 131 -13.85 0.83 13.71
N GLN A 132 -14.15 0.29 12.54
CA GLN A 132 -14.84 -0.99 12.40
C GLN A 132 -13.90 -2.03 11.84
N ILE A 133 -14.11 -3.29 12.23
CA ILE A 133 -13.39 -4.43 11.68
C ILE A 133 -14.39 -5.34 10.97
N HIS A 134 -14.17 -5.56 9.69
CA HIS A 134 -14.89 -6.53 8.88
C HIS A 134 -13.97 -7.71 8.60
N TYR A 135 -14.24 -8.82 9.27
CA TYR A 135 -13.56 -10.09 9.04
C TYR A 135 -14.42 -11.00 8.17
N GLU A 136 -13.81 -11.62 7.16
CA GLU A 136 -14.44 -12.63 6.32
C GLU A 136 -13.42 -13.72 5.99
N SER A 137 -13.77 -14.99 6.23
CA SER A 137 -12.87 -16.11 5.95
C SER A 137 -12.62 -16.24 4.45
N PRO A 138 -11.39 -16.54 3.99
CA PRO A 138 -11.11 -16.71 2.56
C PRO A 138 -11.87 -17.89 1.97
N LEU A 139 -12.22 -18.88 2.80
CA LEU A 139 -12.97 -20.08 2.39
C LEU A 139 -14.43 -19.79 2.05
N GLU A 140 -14.98 -18.69 2.53
CA GLU A 140 -16.38 -18.29 2.34
C GLU A 140 -16.52 -17.12 1.35
N LEU A 141 -15.41 -16.71 0.73
CA LEU A 141 -15.32 -15.46 -0.01
C LEU A 141 -15.99 -15.56 -1.38
N ASP A 142 -17.17 -14.97 -1.51
CA ASP A 142 -17.75 -14.56 -2.79
C ASP A 142 -17.47 -13.07 -3.01
N LEU A 143 -16.69 -12.74 -4.04
CA LEU A 143 -16.23 -11.37 -4.27
C LEU A 143 -17.38 -10.36 -4.44
N ASP A 144 -18.49 -10.74 -5.08
CA ASP A 144 -19.58 -9.80 -5.36
C ASP A 144 -20.40 -9.52 -4.09
N ILE A 145 -20.62 -10.55 -3.27
CA ILE A 145 -21.26 -10.42 -1.96
C ILE A 145 -20.37 -9.62 -1.02
N HIS A 146 -19.07 -9.94 -0.97
CA HIS A 146 -18.08 -9.26 -0.16
C HIS A 146 -17.96 -7.78 -0.53
N PHE A 147 -17.93 -7.45 -1.83
CA PHE A 147 -17.95 -6.06 -2.30
C PHE A 147 -19.16 -5.29 -1.77
N GLU A 148 -20.35 -5.87 -1.91
CA GLU A 148 -21.59 -5.23 -1.46
C GLU A 148 -21.60 -5.01 0.05
N ARG A 149 -21.08 -5.96 0.84
CA ARG A 149 -20.93 -5.80 2.29
C ARG A 149 -20.01 -4.65 2.64
N ILE A 150 -18.82 -4.59 2.03
CA ILE A 150 -17.85 -3.50 2.24
C ILE A 150 -18.45 -2.15 1.85
N VAL A 151 -19.13 -2.06 0.71
CA VAL A 151 -19.80 -0.83 0.25
C VAL A 151 -20.85 -0.37 1.25
N ARG A 152 -21.73 -1.27 1.72
CA ARG A 152 -22.74 -0.93 2.72
C ARG A 152 -22.15 -0.47 4.04
N LEU A 153 -21.08 -1.13 4.49
CA LEU A 153 -20.35 -0.70 5.68
C LEU A 153 -19.75 0.70 5.49
N CYS A 154 -19.08 0.93 4.36
CA CYS A 154 -18.53 2.24 4.02
C CYS A 154 -19.59 3.35 4.04
N GLU A 155 -20.75 3.10 3.44
CA GLU A 155 -21.84 4.08 3.34
C GLU A 155 -22.53 4.31 4.67
N SER A 156 -22.93 3.24 5.37
CA SER A 156 -23.62 3.35 6.67
C SER A 156 -22.74 3.95 7.76
N GLN A 157 -21.42 3.80 7.65
CA GLN A 157 -20.46 4.26 8.64
C GLN A 157 -19.68 5.49 8.20
N GLN A 158 -19.94 6.05 7.02
CA GLN A 158 -19.23 7.23 6.53
C GLN A 158 -17.70 7.07 6.65
N VAL A 159 -17.18 5.95 6.16
CA VAL A 159 -15.75 5.60 6.28
C VAL A 159 -14.88 6.59 5.50
N ASP A 160 -13.87 7.15 6.17
CA ASP A 160 -12.87 8.06 5.60
C ASP A 160 -11.57 7.33 5.23
N CYS A 161 -11.20 6.32 6.00
CA CYS A 161 -9.96 5.57 5.87
C CYS A 161 -10.26 4.07 5.88
N ILE A 162 -9.76 3.33 4.89
CA ILE A 162 -9.99 1.89 4.80
C ILE A 162 -8.68 1.14 4.56
N VAL A 163 -8.51 0.03 5.27
CA VAL A 163 -7.40 -0.91 5.09
C VAL A 163 -7.96 -2.23 4.59
N PHE A 164 -7.26 -2.85 3.63
CA PHE A 164 -7.44 -4.25 3.26
C PHE A 164 -6.19 -5.05 3.62
N ASP A 165 -6.33 -5.99 4.56
CA ASP A 165 -5.24 -6.79 5.09
C ASP A 165 -5.52 -8.31 4.99
N SER A 166 -4.99 -9.03 4.00
CA SER A 166 -4.15 -8.57 2.88
C SER A 166 -4.86 -8.75 1.54
N ILE A 167 -4.49 -7.95 0.54
CA ILE A 167 -5.07 -8.07 -0.80
C ILE A 167 -4.60 -9.33 -1.54
N ALA A 168 -3.49 -9.94 -1.10
CA ALA A 168 -2.96 -11.18 -1.68
C ALA A 168 -3.96 -12.35 -1.55
N VAL A 169 -4.80 -12.32 -0.51
CA VAL A 169 -5.85 -13.32 -0.31
C VAL A 169 -6.88 -13.31 -1.44
N TYR A 170 -7.20 -12.13 -2.01
CA TYR A 170 -8.08 -12.05 -3.18
C TYR A 170 -7.46 -12.75 -4.41
N GLU A 171 -6.15 -12.60 -4.61
CA GLU A 171 -5.42 -13.25 -5.70
C GLU A 171 -5.40 -14.77 -5.53
N MET A 172 -5.27 -15.25 -4.29
CA MET A 172 -5.32 -16.68 -3.98
C MET A 172 -6.72 -17.27 -4.14
N ALA A 173 -7.76 -16.56 -3.69
CA ALA A 173 -9.14 -17.05 -3.73
C ALA A 173 -9.78 -16.94 -5.13
N ALA A 174 -9.42 -15.93 -5.93
CA ALA A 174 -10.09 -15.60 -7.19
C ALA A 174 -9.13 -14.99 -8.23
N GLN A 175 -8.07 -15.72 -8.59
CA GLN A 175 -6.95 -15.24 -9.41
C GLN A 175 -7.34 -14.49 -10.68
N ALA A 176 -8.34 -14.98 -11.43
CA ALA A 176 -8.75 -14.38 -12.71
C ALA A 176 -9.49 -13.04 -12.53
N GLU A 177 -10.05 -12.77 -11.35
CA GLU A 177 -11.01 -11.70 -11.09
C GLU A 177 -10.48 -10.67 -10.08
N ALA A 178 -9.45 -11.04 -9.32
CA ALA A 178 -8.85 -10.22 -8.26
C ALA A 178 -8.43 -8.83 -8.75
N ALA A 179 -7.80 -8.74 -9.92
CA ALA A 179 -7.35 -7.46 -10.48
C ALA A 179 -8.54 -6.50 -10.76
N ASP A 180 -9.59 -7.00 -11.43
CA ASP A 180 -10.79 -6.23 -11.73
C ASP A 180 -11.56 -5.86 -10.44
N PHE A 181 -11.56 -6.77 -9.47
CA PHE A 181 -12.17 -6.56 -8.16
C PHE A 181 -11.46 -5.46 -7.35
N LEU A 182 -10.12 -5.52 -7.23
CA LEU A 182 -9.32 -4.49 -6.57
C LEU A 182 -9.44 -3.14 -7.30
N TYR A 183 -9.53 -3.15 -8.62
CA TYR A 183 -9.82 -1.96 -9.42
C TYR A 183 -11.20 -1.37 -9.11
N ALA A 184 -12.22 -2.21 -8.98
CA ALA A 184 -13.56 -1.78 -8.59
C ALA A 184 -13.58 -1.16 -7.18
N LEU A 185 -12.88 -1.75 -6.21
CA LEU A 185 -12.76 -1.22 -4.85
C LEU A 185 -12.09 0.15 -4.85
N ALA A 186 -10.89 0.24 -5.44
CA ALA A 186 -10.15 1.49 -5.53
C ALA A 186 -10.99 2.59 -6.20
N THR A 187 -11.67 2.28 -7.29
CA THR A 187 -12.54 3.24 -8.00
C THR A 187 -13.70 3.70 -7.12
N PHE A 188 -14.34 2.77 -6.40
CA PHE A 188 -15.46 3.08 -5.49
C PHE A 188 -15.04 4.03 -4.37
N PHE A 189 -13.92 3.76 -3.70
CA PHE A 189 -13.44 4.59 -2.58
C PHE A 189 -12.86 5.93 -3.03
N LYS A 190 -12.12 5.96 -4.15
CA LYS A 190 -11.68 7.23 -4.76
C LYS A 190 -12.86 8.14 -5.07
N GLY A 191 -13.95 7.58 -5.59
CA GLY A 191 -15.20 8.31 -5.86
C GLY A 191 -15.86 8.95 -4.62
N ARG A 192 -15.45 8.55 -3.41
CA ARG A 192 -15.94 9.06 -2.12
C ARG A 192 -14.92 9.87 -1.33
N LEU A 193 -13.73 10.10 -1.89
CA LEU A 193 -12.58 10.67 -1.16
C LEU A 193 -12.21 9.88 0.11
N ALA A 194 -12.48 8.57 0.11
CA ALA A 194 -12.03 7.65 1.14
C ALA A 194 -10.61 7.16 0.81
N THR A 195 -9.72 7.21 1.79
CA THR A 195 -8.30 6.91 1.61
C THR A 195 -8.04 5.44 1.86
N VAL A 196 -7.41 4.77 0.90
CA VAL A 196 -7.27 3.31 0.89
C VAL A 196 -5.83 2.89 1.19
N TYR A 197 -5.68 1.92 2.07
CA TYR A 197 -4.44 1.19 2.35
C TYR A 197 -4.60 -0.27 1.92
N PHE A 198 -3.78 -0.71 0.98
CA PHE A 198 -3.71 -2.09 0.54
C PHE A 198 -2.44 -2.73 1.06
N ASN A 199 -2.56 -3.68 1.98
CA ASN A 199 -1.42 -4.51 2.38
C ASN A 199 -1.25 -5.63 1.36
N TYR A 200 -0.06 -5.72 0.77
CA TYR A 200 0.29 -6.74 -0.20
C TYR A 200 1.43 -7.61 0.31
N GLU A 201 1.17 -8.89 0.47
CA GLU A 201 2.19 -9.89 0.75
C GLU A 201 2.57 -10.61 -0.53
N SER A 202 3.80 -10.41 -1.00
CA SER A 202 4.39 -11.25 -2.06
C SER A 202 5.69 -11.85 -1.51
N PRO A 203 5.81 -13.20 -1.49
CA PRO A 203 7.03 -13.91 -1.10
C PRO A 203 8.21 -13.57 -2.02
N GLU A 204 7.96 -13.20 -3.28
CA GLU A 204 8.96 -12.85 -4.26
C GLU A 204 9.57 -11.44 -4.07
N LEU A 205 9.14 -10.64 -3.09
CA LEU A 205 9.61 -9.23 -2.92
C LEU A 205 11.06 -9.04 -2.45
N LEU A 206 11.94 -10.02 -2.68
CA LEU A 206 13.39 -9.87 -2.57
C LEU A 206 13.95 -9.08 -3.77
N GLY A 207 13.60 -7.80 -3.86
CA GLY A 207 14.09 -6.88 -4.88
C GLY A 207 13.00 -6.02 -5.51
N VAL A 208 13.36 -4.78 -5.86
CA VAL A 208 12.45 -3.76 -6.44
C VAL A 208 11.84 -4.20 -7.79
N SER A 209 12.43 -5.21 -8.43
CA SER A 209 12.15 -5.58 -9.82
C SER A 209 10.96 -6.54 -10.04
N GLN A 210 10.54 -7.31 -9.04
CA GLN A 210 9.39 -8.23 -9.14
C GLN A 210 8.05 -7.53 -8.93
N ILE A 211 8.07 -6.40 -8.23
CA ILE A 211 6.91 -5.54 -7.96
C ILE A 211 6.20 -5.18 -9.27
N SER A 212 6.91 -4.80 -10.34
CA SER A 212 6.27 -4.31 -11.56
C SER A 212 5.63 -5.41 -12.42
N GLN A 213 6.07 -6.66 -12.32
CA GLN A 213 5.58 -7.78 -13.12
C GLN A 213 4.42 -8.52 -12.45
N GLU A 214 4.46 -8.71 -11.12
CA GLU A 214 3.34 -9.24 -10.34
C GLU A 214 2.26 -8.18 -10.14
N LEU A 215 2.66 -6.92 -9.87
CA LEU A 215 1.74 -5.80 -9.84
C LEU A 215 1.59 -5.20 -11.24
N LYS A 216 0.92 -5.96 -12.14
CA LYS A 216 0.16 -5.37 -13.25
C LYS A 216 -0.77 -4.22 -12.78
N GLY A 217 -1.01 -4.12 -11.47
CA GLY A 217 -1.70 -3.05 -10.74
C GLY A 217 -0.87 -1.83 -10.29
N SER A 218 0.37 -1.59 -10.74
CA SER A 218 1.05 -0.31 -10.41
C SER A 218 0.29 0.94 -10.88
N HIS A 219 -0.63 0.78 -11.84
CA HIS A 219 -1.58 1.81 -12.29
C HIS A 219 -2.74 2.03 -11.32
N LEU A 220 -3.09 1.03 -10.50
CA LEU A 220 -4.21 1.07 -9.56
C LEU A 220 -3.95 2.04 -8.41
N VAL A 221 -2.71 2.03 -7.91
CA VAL A 221 -2.31 2.71 -6.67
C VAL A 221 -1.55 3.99 -6.96
N ASP A 222 -1.77 5.01 -6.13
CA ASP A 222 -1.11 6.31 -6.25
C ASP A 222 0.25 6.30 -5.55
N ASN A 223 0.33 5.61 -4.41
CA ASN A 223 1.52 5.52 -3.58
C ASN A 223 1.92 4.06 -3.34
N ILE A 224 3.23 3.81 -3.22
CA ILE A 224 3.78 2.51 -2.89
C ILE A 224 4.81 2.70 -1.78
N VAL A 225 4.65 1.95 -0.70
CA VAL A 225 5.59 1.83 0.42
C VAL A 225 6.04 0.37 0.47
N LEU A 226 7.34 0.15 0.53
CA LEU A 226 7.93 -1.19 0.56
C LEU A 226 8.59 -1.45 1.90
N LEU A 227 8.23 -2.57 2.52
CA LEU A 227 8.81 -3.07 3.75
C LEU A 227 9.61 -4.34 3.42
N SER A 228 10.92 -4.31 3.62
CA SER A 228 11.82 -5.43 3.31
C SER A 228 12.70 -5.80 4.50
N TYR A 229 13.24 -7.01 4.45
CA TYR A 229 14.38 -7.39 5.26
C TYR A 229 15.66 -7.17 4.45
N VAL A 230 16.68 -6.65 5.12
CA VAL A 230 18.04 -6.53 4.61
C VAL A 230 18.94 -7.27 5.58
N GLU A 231 19.64 -8.29 5.08
CA GLU A 231 20.64 -9.00 5.85
C GLU A 231 21.91 -8.14 5.92
N ILE A 232 22.31 -7.76 7.13
CA ILE A 232 23.57 -7.06 7.39
C ILE A 232 24.36 -7.91 8.39
N SER A 233 25.48 -8.45 7.91
CA SER A 233 26.31 -9.41 8.64
C SER A 233 25.51 -10.65 9.03
N THR A 234 25.20 -10.84 10.32
CA THR A 234 24.45 -12.00 10.84
C THR A 234 23.06 -11.62 11.35
N LYS A 235 22.56 -10.42 11.00
CA LYS A 235 21.28 -9.88 11.49
C LYS A 235 20.39 -9.48 10.33
N LEU A 236 19.13 -9.92 10.38
CA LEU A 236 18.07 -9.37 9.55
C LEU A 236 17.62 -8.04 10.13
N ARG A 237 17.77 -6.98 9.35
CA ARG A 237 17.32 -5.62 9.68
C ARG A 237 16.15 -5.27 8.77
N ARG A 238 15.28 -4.37 9.23
CA ARG A 238 14.09 -3.98 8.47
C ARG A 238 14.32 -2.67 7.76
N ALA A 239 13.97 -2.60 6.49
CA ALA A 239 14.14 -1.42 5.64
C ALA A 239 12.83 -1.00 4.98
N LEU A 240 12.58 0.31 4.97
CA LEU A 240 11.42 0.94 4.36
C LEU A 240 11.89 1.77 3.17
N THR A 241 11.23 1.60 2.03
CA THR A 241 11.48 2.39 0.82
C THR A 241 10.17 2.95 0.28
N VAL A 242 10.18 4.18 -0.22
CA VAL A 242 9.02 4.78 -0.88
C VAL A 242 9.30 4.93 -2.39
N PRO A 243 9.07 3.88 -3.20
CA PRO A 243 9.38 3.94 -4.63
C PRO A 243 8.46 4.90 -5.40
N LYS A 244 7.23 5.13 -4.93
CA LYS A 244 6.23 5.93 -5.65
C LYS A 244 5.38 6.74 -4.69
N VAL A 245 5.30 8.05 -4.94
CA VAL A 245 4.27 8.95 -4.38
C VAL A 245 3.75 9.81 -5.53
N ARG A 246 2.50 9.65 -5.91
CA ARG A 246 1.95 10.42 -7.04
C ARG A 246 1.63 11.85 -6.59
N GLY A 247 2.05 12.83 -7.39
CA GLY A 247 1.77 14.25 -7.15
C GLY A 247 2.59 14.87 -6.03
N SER A 248 3.66 14.22 -5.55
CA SER A 248 4.53 14.73 -4.48
C SER A 248 5.99 14.67 -4.91
N LYS A 249 6.84 15.52 -4.32
CA LYS A 249 8.29 15.34 -4.42
C LYS A 249 8.64 14.07 -3.63
N ASN A 250 9.13 13.05 -4.33
CA ASN A 250 9.46 11.79 -3.70
C ASN A 250 10.99 11.67 -3.57
N VAL A 251 11.46 11.57 -2.33
CA VAL A 251 12.84 11.20 -2.05
C VAL A 251 12.88 9.67 -1.99
N GLN A 252 13.41 9.04 -3.03
CA GLN A 252 13.52 7.58 -3.14
C GLN A 252 14.65 7.04 -2.26
N GLU A 253 14.56 7.28 -0.97
CA GLU A 253 15.51 6.78 0.02
C GLU A 253 14.97 5.52 0.71
N THR A 254 15.91 4.63 1.05
CA THR A 254 15.65 3.47 1.89
C THR A 254 16.13 3.81 3.30
N LYS A 255 15.24 3.70 4.28
CA LYS A 255 15.55 3.95 5.69
C LYS A 255 15.33 2.69 6.52
N GLU A 256 16.15 2.50 7.55
CA GLU A 256 15.90 1.45 8.52
C GLU A 256 14.71 1.82 9.42
N TYR A 257 13.91 0.85 9.83
CA TYR A 257 12.86 1.05 10.82
C TYR A 257 12.84 -0.06 11.87
N LEU A 258 12.24 0.26 13.01
CA LEU A 258 11.97 -0.67 14.10
C LEU A 258 10.47 -0.80 14.31
N ILE A 259 10.07 -1.93 14.89
CA ILE A 259 8.71 -2.16 15.41
C ILE A 259 8.85 -2.28 16.92
N GLY A 260 8.17 -1.42 17.67
CA GLY A 260 8.23 -1.37 19.12
C GLY A 260 7.00 -0.70 19.72
N PRO A 261 7.09 -0.20 20.97
CA PRO A 261 6.04 0.62 21.55
C PRO A 261 5.73 1.83 20.65
N GLY A 262 4.45 2.01 20.30
CA GLY A 262 3.97 2.99 19.33
C GLY A 262 3.91 2.49 17.88
N GLY A 263 4.30 1.24 17.60
CA GLY A 263 4.26 0.65 16.26
C GLY A 263 5.58 0.80 15.48
N ILE A 264 5.49 1.17 14.21
CA ILE A 264 6.64 1.41 13.32
C ILE A 264 7.23 2.79 13.60
N ALA A 265 8.56 2.83 13.74
CA ALA A 265 9.35 4.06 13.78
C ALA A 265 10.55 3.95 12.84
N ILE A 266 10.71 4.93 11.94
CA ILE A 266 11.88 5.02 11.05
C ILE A 266 13.05 5.63 11.85
N LEU A 267 14.24 5.08 11.68
CA LEU A 267 15.44 5.59 12.32
C LEU A 267 16.01 6.77 11.53
N ASP A 268 16.24 7.89 12.21
CA ASP A 268 16.98 9.02 11.65
C ASP A 268 18.47 8.70 11.53
N ASP A 269 19.09 9.08 10.41
CA ASP A 269 20.53 8.89 10.15
C ASP A 269 21.42 9.67 11.13
N SER A 270 20.86 10.57 11.95
CA SER A 270 21.58 11.37 12.95
C SER A 270 22.14 10.55 14.13
N ARG A 271 21.75 9.27 14.26
CA ARG A 271 22.33 8.33 15.24
C ARG A 271 23.38 7.39 14.66
N GLN A 272 23.73 7.51 13.38
CA GLN A 272 24.92 6.87 12.86
C GLN A 272 26.15 7.62 13.40
N PRO A 273 27.22 6.94 13.85
CA PRO A 273 28.50 7.62 14.08
C PRO A 273 28.82 8.42 12.81
N GLN A 274 29.18 9.70 13.00
CA GLN A 274 29.33 10.73 11.98
C GLN A 274 29.40 10.18 10.54
N ALA A 275 28.41 10.52 9.72
CA ALA A 275 28.34 10.20 8.29
C ALA A 275 29.58 10.63 7.46
N ALA A 276 30.56 11.29 8.08
CA ALA A 276 31.88 11.56 7.52
C ALA A 276 32.77 10.30 7.38
N GLU A 277 32.56 9.24 8.17
CA GLU A 277 33.41 8.03 8.11
C GLU A 277 32.83 6.87 7.27
N LEU A 278 31.59 7.00 6.78
CA LEU A 278 30.88 5.97 6.00
C LEU A 278 30.15 6.56 4.79
N ALA A 279 30.63 7.68 4.24
CA ALA A 279 30.13 8.21 2.99
C ALA A 279 30.38 7.18 1.88
N VAL A 280 29.35 6.43 1.53
CA VAL A 280 29.39 5.56 0.36
C VAL A 280 29.55 6.48 -0.85
N PRO A 281 30.59 6.31 -1.67
CA PRO A 281 30.78 7.19 -2.81
C PRO A 281 29.58 7.09 -3.76
N GLN A 282 29.02 8.24 -4.12
CA GLN A 282 27.99 8.32 -5.15
C GLN A 282 28.67 8.18 -6.50
N LEU A 283 28.74 6.95 -7.01
CA LEU A 283 29.34 6.68 -8.31
C LEU A 283 28.35 7.06 -9.43
N PRO A 284 28.85 7.46 -10.63
CA PRO A 284 27.96 7.70 -11.76
C PRO A 284 27.18 6.42 -12.09
N PHE A 285 25.95 6.55 -12.60
CA PHE A 285 25.08 5.40 -12.87
C PHE A 285 25.72 4.32 -13.76
N SER A 286 26.65 4.72 -14.63
CA SER A 286 27.46 3.83 -15.47
C SER A 286 28.43 2.93 -14.71
N ALA A 287 28.72 3.22 -13.44
CA ALA A 287 29.64 2.46 -12.60
C ALA A 287 28.97 1.25 -11.91
N TYR A 288 27.64 1.10 -12.03
CA TYR A 288 26.90 -0.02 -11.46
C TYR A 288 26.77 -1.17 -12.47
N TYR A 289 27.14 -2.37 -12.04
CA TYR A 289 27.02 -3.61 -12.83
C TYR A 289 25.83 -4.44 -12.32
N GLY A 290 25.34 -5.38 -13.14
CA GLY A 290 24.20 -6.22 -12.75
C GLY A 290 22.87 -5.46 -12.69
N LEU A 291 22.76 -4.29 -13.32
CA LEU A 291 21.52 -3.52 -13.40
C LEU A 291 20.38 -4.35 -14.03
N LEU A 292 20.70 -5.17 -15.04
CA LEU A 292 19.75 -6.09 -15.68
C LEU A 292 19.47 -7.35 -14.85
N SER A 293 20.41 -7.80 -14.01
CA SER A 293 20.21 -8.94 -13.11
C SER A 293 19.46 -8.56 -11.83
N ARG A 294 18.97 -7.31 -11.74
CA ARG A 294 18.03 -6.82 -10.71
C ARG A 294 18.54 -6.90 -9.27
N SER A 295 19.83 -7.18 -9.10
CA SER A 295 20.61 -7.16 -7.86
C SER A 295 21.89 -6.40 -8.12
N PRO A 296 21.85 -5.06 -8.26
CA PRO A 296 23.05 -4.28 -8.49
C PRO A 296 23.97 -4.39 -7.28
N SER A 297 25.07 -5.10 -7.46
CA SER A 297 26.12 -5.23 -6.46
C SER A 297 26.89 -3.91 -6.41
N ARG A 298 27.16 -3.40 -5.19
CA ARG A 298 28.00 -2.21 -4.99
C ARG A 298 29.47 -2.42 -5.35
N MET A 299 29.88 -3.65 -5.61
CA MET A 299 31.22 -3.97 -6.03
C MET A 299 31.31 -3.81 -7.55
N SER A 300 31.67 -2.60 -7.99
CA SER A 300 32.22 -2.41 -9.32
C SER A 300 33.54 -3.21 -9.41
N PRO A 301 33.81 -3.94 -10.51
CA PRO A 301 35.12 -4.53 -10.76
C PRO A 301 36.27 -3.51 -10.67
N ALA A 302 35.98 -2.22 -10.86
CA ALA A 302 36.95 -1.14 -10.66
C ALA A 302 37.23 -0.87 -9.16
N MET A 303 36.25 -1.04 -8.27
CA MET A 303 36.48 -0.96 -6.82
C MET A 303 37.19 -2.22 -6.30
N GLU A 304 36.84 -3.39 -6.80
CA GLU A 304 37.59 -4.62 -6.50
C GLU A 304 39.04 -4.53 -7.03
N GLY A 305 39.23 -3.96 -8.21
CA GLY A 305 40.53 -3.67 -8.80
C GLY A 305 41.34 -2.68 -7.96
N ALA A 306 40.76 -1.54 -7.58
CA ALA A 306 41.43 -0.53 -6.76
C ALA A 306 41.80 -1.08 -5.36
N ILE A 307 40.89 -1.83 -4.71
CA ILE A 307 41.17 -2.47 -3.42
C ILE A 307 42.27 -3.55 -3.56
N ALA A 308 42.24 -4.34 -4.63
CA ALA A 308 43.26 -5.36 -4.89
C ALA A 308 44.63 -4.79 -5.27
N GLN A 309 44.66 -3.57 -5.83
CA GLN A 309 45.87 -2.88 -6.29
C GLN A 309 46.38 -1.81 -5.32
N GLY A 310 45.61 -1.50 -4.26
CA GLY A 310 45.94 -0.46 -3.29
C GLY A 310 45.78 0.96 -3.82
N GLU A 311 44.93 1.16 -4.83
CA GLU A 311 44.65 2.45 -5.46
C GLU A 311 43.49 3.18 -4.77
N ASP A 312 43.44 4.50 -4.95
CA ASP A 312 42.38 5.34 -4.40
C ASP A 312 41.00 4.96 -4.97
N LEU A 313 39.98 4.99 -4.11
CA LEU A 313 38.61 4.71 -4.53
C LEU A 313 38.10 5.81 -5.48
N PRO A 314 37.27 5.47 -6.49
CA PRO A 314 36.72 6.46 -7.41
C PRO A 314 35.92 7.54 -6.67
N GLU A 315 36.17 8.80 -7.02
CA GLU A 315 35.55 9.97 -6.40
C GLU A 315 34.02 10.01 -6.62
N SER A 316 33.31 10.59 -5.65
CA SER A 316 31.85 10.78 -5.75
C SER A 316 31.51 11.83 -6.79
N VAL A 317 30.45 11.62 -7.56
CA VAL A 317 29.89 12.63 -8.45
C VAL A 317 29.15 13.66 -7.59
N GLU A 318 29.53 14.93 -7.70
CA GLU A 318 28.74 16.01 -7.10
C GLU A 318 27.37 16.11 -7.80
N PRO A 319 26.26 16.25 -7.04
CA PRO A 319 24.95 16.43 -7.65
C PRO A 319 24.94 17.73 -8.47
N VAL A 320 24.51 17.62 -9.73
CA VAL A 320 24.29 18.78 -10.61
C VAL A 320 23.25 19.69 -9.94
N GLN A 321 23.67 20.89 -9.53
CA GLN A 321 22.76 21.90 -9.00
C GLN A 321 21.78 22.32 -10.09
N SER A 322 20.49 22.03 -9.91
CA SER A 322 19.38 22.48 -10.78
C SER A 322 18.42 23.34 -9.99
#